data_AF-A0A1H6K6K1-F1
#
_entry.id   AF-A0A1H6K6K1-F1
#
_cell.length_a   1.000
_cell.length_b   1.000
_cell.length_c   1.000
_cell.angle_alpha   90.00
_cell.angle_beta   90.00
_cell.angle_gamma   90.00
#
_symmetry.space_group_name_H-M   'P 1'
#
loop_
_entity.id
_entity.type
_entity.pdbx_description
1 polymer ?
#
loop_
_entity_poly.entity_id
_entity_poly.type
_entity_poly.pdbx_seq_one_letter_code
_entity_poly.pdbx_strand_id
1 'polypeptide(L)'
;MTRVLVASRNPKKLAELRRVLDAAGLSGLTLVSLDDVPAFDEAPETGATFEDNALAKARDAHAATGLPAVADDSGLELDALNGMPGVLSARWCGQHGHDAANTTLLLAQLADVPDERRGAAFVSACALVHDTAAIVVRGEWPGSIAREPRGDGGFGYDPVFVPAGSSRTAAELSPQEKDAASHRGRALAALLPALQELAARA
;
A
#
# COMPACT_ATOMS: atom_id res chain seq x y z
N MET A 1 -16.22 -17.78 -13.17
CA MET A 1 -15.09 -17.07 -12.51
C MET A 1 -15.44 -15.60 -12.44
N THR A 2 -15.44 -15.03 -11.24
CA THR A 2 -15.72 -13.61 -11.03
C THR A 2 -14.52 -12.78 -11.43
N ARG A 3 -14.73 -11.78 -12.30
CA ARG A 3 -13.69 -10.82 -12.66
C ARG A 3 -13.58 -9.78 -11.54
N VAL A 4 -12.36 -9.50 -11.09
CA VAL A 4 -12.10 -8.49 -10.06
C VAL A 4 -11.10 -7.49 -10.62
N LEU A 5 -11.49 -6.22 -10.69
CA LEU A 5 -10.66 -5.14 -11.16
C LEU A 5 -9.68 -4.71 -10.05
N VAL A 6 -8.39 -4.67 -10.38
CA VAL A 6 -7.36 -4.07 -9.53
C VAL A 6 -7.15 -2.64 -10.00
N ALA A 7 -7.75 -1.69 -9.27
CA ALA A 7 -7.74 -0.26 -9.58
C ALA A 7 -6.40 0.38 -9.19
N SER A 8 -5.34 -0.04 -9.88
CA SER A 8 -3.98 0.47 -9.71
C SER A 8 -3.22 0.42 -11.02
N ARG A 9 -2.56 1.53 -11.36
CA ARG A 9 -1.60 1.60 -12.48
C ARG A 9 -0.24 0.97 -12.17
N ASN A 10 0.02 0.56 -10.93
CA ASN A 10 1.27 -0.09 -10.55
C ASN A 10 1.18 -1.61 -10.85
N PRO A 11 1.89 -2.14 -11.86
CA PRO A 11 1.81 -3.55 -12.23
C PRO A 11 2.30 -4.49 -11.12
N LYS A 12 3.16 -4.00 -10.20
CA LYS A 12 3.62 -4.78 -9.05
C LYS A 12 2.49 -5.13 -8.10
N LYS A 13 1.48 -4.25 -7.94
CA LYS A 13 0.33 -4.49 -7.04
C LYS A 13 -0.54 -5.65 -7.54
N LEU A 14 -0.76 -5.74 -8.85
CA LEU A 14 -1.49 -6.86 -9.46
C LEU A 14 -0.76 -8.19 -9.22
N ALA A 15 0.56 -8.21 -9.42
CA ALA A 15 1.38 -9.40 -9.19
C ALA A 15 1.41 -9.81 -7.72
N GLU A 16 1.45 -8.86 -6.78
CA GLU A 16 1.36 -9.11 -5.35
C GLU A 16 0.01 -9.71 -4.94
N LEU A 17 -1.10 -9.12 -5.39
CA LEU A 17 -2.43 -9.68 -5.12
C LEU A 17 -2.55 -11.10 -5.69
N ARG A 18 -2.10 -11.32 -6.94
CA ARG A 18 -2.08 -12.66 -7.53
C ARG A 18 -1.35 -13.67 -6.64
N ARG A 19 -0.14 -13.34 -6.18
CA ARG A 19 0.65 -14.22 -5.29
C ARG A 19 -0.07 -14.52 -3.97
N VAL A 20 -0.76 -13.55 -3.38
CA VAL A 20 -1.54 -13.77 -2.15
C VAL A 20 -2.71 -14.71 -2.40
N LEU A 21 -3.44 -14.55 -3.50
CA LEU A 21 -4.54 -15.45 -3.86
C LEU A 21 -4.04 -16.87 -4.13
N ASP A 22 -2.93 -17.01 -4.86
CA ASP A 22 -2.32 -18.30 -5.17
C ASP A 22 -1.84 -19.01 -3.89
N ALA A 23 -1.17 -18.28 -2.98
CA ALA A 23 -0.73 -18.81 -1.69
C ALA A 23 -1.90 -19.24 -0.79
N ALA A 24 -3.04 -18.56 -0.91
CA ALA A 24 -4.28 -18.93 -0.21
C ALA A 24 -5.04 -20.09 -0.88
N GLY A 25 -4.59 -20.57 -2.04
CA GLY A 25 -5.31 -21.56 -2.85
C GLY A 25 -6.66 -21.05 -3.35
N LEU A 26 -6.87 -19.73 -3.41
CA LEU A 26 -8.15 -19.18 -3.82
C LEU A 26 -8.30 -19.23 -5.33
N SER A 27 -9.12 -20.18 -5.79
CA SER A 27 -9.55 -20.29 -7.18
C SER A 27 -10.95 -19.67 -7.35
N GLY A 28 -11.27 -19.21 -8.57
CA GLY A 28 -12.59 -18.63 -8.88
C GLY A 28 -12.60 -17.13 -9.18
N LEU A 29 -11.49 -16.43 -8.91
CA LEU A 29 -11.31 -15.02 -9.26
C LEU A 29 -10.37 -14.85 -10.46
N THR A 30 -10.76 -13.96 -11.37
CA THR A 30 -9.90 -13.50 -12.46
C THR A 30 -9.55 -12.03 -12.22
N LEU A 31 -8.31 -11.77 -11.78
CA LEU A 31 -7.82 -10.41 -11.65
C LEU A 31 -7.67 -9.76 -13.02
N VAL A 32 -8.22 -8.55 -13.17
CA VAL A 32 -8.06 -7.68 -14.34
C VAL A 32 -7.47 -6.35 -13.91
N SER A 33 -6.71 -5.70 -14.77
CA SER A 33 -6.09 -4.40 -14.54
C SER A 33 -6.89 -3.26 -15.17
N LEU A 34 -6.47 -2.02 -14.90
CA LEU A 34 -7.04 -0.84 -15.57
C LEU A 34 -6.85 -0.86 -17.10
N ASP A 35 -5.84 -1.58 -17.60
CA ASP A 35 -5.60 -1.72 -19.05
C ASP A 35 -6.56 -2.73 -19.72
N ASP A 36 -7.27 -3.54 -18.92
CA ASP A 36 -8.20 -4.57 -19.39
C ASP A 36 -9.67 -4.09 -19.45
N VAL A 37 -9.92 -2.80 -19.17
CA VAL A 37 -11.24 -2.17 -19.14
C VAL A 37 -11.22 -0.85 -19.93
N PRO A 38 -12.37 -0.35 -20.41
CA PRO A 38 -12.44 0.99 -20.99
C PRO A 38 -11.90 2.03 -20.01
N ALA A 39 -11.11 2.98 -20.51
CA ALA A 39 -10.60 4.06 -19.69
C ALA A 39 -11.74 4.88 -19.08
N PHE A 40 -11.58 5.27 -17.83
CA PHE A 40 -12.50 6.13 -17.09
C PHE A 40 -11.70 7.16 -16.29
N ASP A 41 -12.35 8.27 -15.96
CA ASP A 41 -11.72 9.32 -15.16
C ASP A 41 -11.58 8.85 -13.70
N GLU A 42 -10.36 8.95 -13.17
CA GLU A 42 -10.11 8.71 -11.74
C GLU A 42 -10.17 10.05 -11.00
N ALA A 43 -10.95 10.11 -9.91
CA ALA A 43 -11.01 11.30 -9.10
C ALA A 43 -9.66 11.55 -8.38
N PRO A 44 -9.28 12.81 -8.14
CA PRO A 44 -8.10 13.11 -7.33
C PRO A 44 -8.23 12.55 -5.90
N GLU A 45 -7.13 12.01 -5.37
CA GLU A 45 -7.03 11.57 -3.96
C GLU A 45 -7.09 12.80 -3.03
N THR A 46 -8.25 12.98 -2.40
CA THR A 46 -8.55 14.12 -1.50
C THR A 46 -8.84 13.69 -0.06
N GLY A 47 -8.84 12.38 0.21
CA GLY A 47 -9.06 11.84 1.55
C GLY A 47 -7.92 12.17 2.50
N ALA A 48 -8.26 12.27 3.79
CA ALA A 48 -7.29 12.53 4.85
C ALA A 48 -6.62 11.24 5.37
N THR A 49 -7.16 10.07 5.01
CA THR A 49 -6.69 8.74 5.45
C THR A 49 -6.44 7.83 4.25
N PHE A 50 -5.57 6.83 4.43
CA PHE A 50 -5.32 5.82 3.40
C PHE A 50 -6.58 5.02 3.09
N GLU A 51 -7.39 4.73 4.12
CA GLU A 51 -8.65 4.03 4.04
C GLU A 51 -9.65 4.77 3.15
N ASP A 52 -9.78 6.10 3.33
CA ASP A 52 -10.68 6.93 2.52
C ASP A 52 -10.24 6.95 1.05
N ASN A 53 -8.94 7.10 0.78
CA ASN A 53 -8.40 7.12 -0.58
C ASN A 53 -8.54 5.75 -1.26
N ALA A 54 -8.23 4.66 -0.56
CA ALA A 54 -8.39 3.31 -1.09
C ALA A 54 -9.87 3.03 -1.41
N LEU A 55 -10.78 3.39 -0.50
CA LEU A 55 -12.21 3.21 -0.69
C LEU A 55 -12.76 4.06 -1.84
N ALA A 56 -12.34 5.31 -1.97
CA ALA A 56 -12.72 6.19 -3.07
C ALA A 56 -12.31 5.59 -4.42
N LYS A 57 -11.04 5.17 -4.56
CA LYS A 57 -10.54 4.52 -5.79
C LYS A 57 -11.31 3.25 -6.15
N ALA A 58 -11.61 2.40 -5.17
CA ALA A 58 -12.38 1.19 -5.40
C ALA A 58 -13.83 1.50 -5.82
N ARG A 59 -14.46 2.53 -5.24
CA ARG A 59 -15.81 2.97 -5.62
C ARG A 59 -15.86 3.53 -7.03
N ASP A 60 -14.91 4.39 -7.41
CA ASP A 60 -14.83 4.96 -8.76
C ASP A 60 -14.68 3.85 -9.81
N ALA A 61 -13.78 2.91 -9.56
CA ALA A 61 -13.55 1.76 -10.43
C ALA A 61 -14.78 0.85 -10.54
N HIS A 62 -15.46 0.58 -9.42
CA HIS A 62 -16.70 -0.22 -9.42
C HIS A 62 -17.83 0.51 -10.17
N ALA A 63 -18.02 1.80 -9.93
CA ALA A 63 -19.05 2.60 -10.57
C ALA A 63 -18.84 2.71 -12.10
N ALA A 64 -17.59 2.85 -12.54
CA ALA A 64 -17.26 2.97 -13.95
C ALA A 64 -17.40 1.64 -14.74
N THR A 65 -17.18 0.50 -14.08
CA THR A 65 -17.04 -0.79 -14.78
C THR A 65 -18.12 -1.82 -14.43
N GLY A 66 -18.82 -1.65 -13.32
CA GLY A 66 -19.73 -2.66 -12.75
C GLY A 66 -19.02 -3.90 -12.19
N LEU A 67 -17.68 -3.96 -12.23
CA LEU A 67 -16.91 -5.08 -11.70
C LEU A 67 -16.64 -4.88 -10.20
N PRO A 68 -16.59 -5.95 -9.39
CA PRO A 68 -15.93 -5.89 -8.10
C PRO A 68 -14.53 -5.30 -8.24
N ALA A 69 -14.19 -4.32 -7.39
CA ALA A 69 -12.96 -3.56 -7.51
C ALA A 69 -12.15 -3.60 -6.20
N VAL A 70 -10.86 -3.91 -6.33
CA VAL A 70 -9.86 -3.79 -5.27
C VAL A 70 -8.97 -2.58 -5.56
N ALA A 71 -8.80 -1.71 -4.57
CA ALA A 71 -7.85 -0.61 -4.63
C ALA A 71 -6.99 -0.56 -3.37
N ASP A 72 -5.84 0.09 -3.46
CA ASP A 72 -4.89 0.24 -2.35
C ASP A 72 -4.35 1.67 -2.30
N ASP A 73 -4.24 2.21 -1.10
CA ASP A 73 -3.49 3.42 -0.80
C ASP A 73 -2.47 3.17 0.32
N SER A 74 -1.26 3.68 0.15
CA SER A 74 -0.11 3.29 0.98
C SER A 74 0.86 4.42 1.21
N GLY A 75 1.50 4.44 2.36
CA GLY A 75 2.48 5.44 2.70
C GLY A 75 3.22 5.13 4.00
N LEU A 76 3.90 6.14 4.52
CA LEU A 76 4.70 6.09 5.73
C LEU A 76 4.10 7.05 6.76
N GLU A 77 3.88 6.55 7.97
CA GLU A 77 3.44 7.34 9.13
C GLU A 77 4.57 7.41 10.16
N LEU A 78 4.91 8.60 10.65
CA LEU A 78 5.94 8.81 11.67
C LEU A 78 5.30 9.36 12.95
N ASP A 79 5.67 8.77 14.09
CA ASP A 79 5.19 9.21 15.40
C ASP A 79 5.59 10.66 15.68
N ALA A 80 6.85 11.00 15.38
CA ALA A 80 7.41 12.35 15.58
C ALA A 80 6.73 13.43 14.73
N LEU A 81 6.06 13.05 13.64
CA LEU A 81 5.35 13.96 12.73
C LEU A 81 3.83 13.74 12.77
N ASN A 82 3.31 13.19 13.88
CA ASN A 82 1.88 12.97 14.08
C ASN A 82 1.21 12.20 12.93
N GLY A 83 1.85 11.12 12.48
CA GLY A 83 1.36 10.27 11.39
C GLY A 83 1.72 10.77 9.99
N MET A 84 2.35 11.93 9.84
CA MET A 84 2.84 12.40 8.54
C MET A 84 4.16 11.69 8.16
N PRO A 85 4.51 11.54 6.87
CA PRO A 85 3.85 12.09 5.66
C PRO A 85 2.44 11.57 5.35
N GLY A 86 2.06 10.39 5.84
CA GLY A 86 0.72 9.85 5.64
C GLY A 86 0.36 9.72 4.14
N VAL A 87 -0.86 10.11 3.76
CA VAL A 87 -1.33 10.13 2.36
C VAL A 87 -0.51 11.04 1.43
N LEU A 88 0.33 11.93 1.98
CA LEU A 88 1.24 12.78 1.21
C LEU A 88 2.60 12.13 0.95
N SER A 89 2.80 10.87 1.34
CA SER A 89 4.08 10.15 1.24
C SER A 89 4.78 10.26 -0.12
N ALA A 90 4.05 10.15 -1.22
CA ALA A 90 4.61 10.23 -2.57
C ALA A 90 5.02 11.65 -3.00
N ARG A 91 4.61 12.67 -2.25
CA ARG A 91 4.77 14.10 -2.56
C ARG A 91 5.21 14.93 -1.35
N TRP A 92 5.91 14.31 -0.40
CA TRP A 92 6.28 14.94 0.87
C TRP A 92 7.15 16.18 0.68
N CYS A 93 8.06 16.15 -0.29
CA CYS A 93 8.88 17.29 -0.68
C CYS A 93 8.14 18.33 -1.56
N GLY A 94 6.83 18.18 -1.73
CA GLY A 94 6.00 19.03 -2.59
C GLY A 94 5.94 18.60 -4.05
N GLN A 95 6.71 17.58 -4.47
CA GLN A 95 6.69 17.05 -5.83
C GLN A 95 6.44 15.54 -5.83
N HIS A 96 5.49 15.10 -6.65
CA HIS A 96 5.16 13.69 -6.76
C HIS A 96 6.31 12.88 -7.38
N GLY A 97 6.64 11.73 -6.78
CA GLY A 97 7.57 10.75 -7.34
C GLY A 97 9.07 11.07 -7.16
N HIS A 98 9.41 12.12 -6.41
CA HIS A 98 10.81 12.48 -6.17
C HIS A 98 11.35 11.83 -4.88
N ASP A 99 11.46 10.50 -4.86
CA ASP A 99 11.80 9.69 -3.68
C ASP A 99 13.04 10.19 -2.90
N ALA A 100 14.13 10.52 -3.60
CA ALA A 100 15.34 11.03 -2.94
C ALA A 100 15.12 12.35 -2.17
N ALA A 101 14.30 13.26 -2.72
CA ALA A 101 13.97 14.53 -2.09
C ALA A 101 13.00 14.34 -0.91
N ASN A 102 12.01 13.45 -1.07
CA ASN A 102 11.11 13.04 0.01
C ASN A 102 11.88 12.51 1.22
N THR A 103 12.81 11.58 0.99
CA THR A 103 13.65 10.98 2.03
C THR A 103 14.61 12.00 2.66
N THR A 104 15.21 12.89 1.84
CA THR A 104 16.11 13.94 2.35
C THR A 104 15.37 14.92 3.27
N LEU A 105 14.19 15.38 2.88
CA LEU A 105 13.36 16.27 3.71
C LEU A 105 12.97 15.59 5.03
N LEU A 106 12.54 14.32 4.96
CA LEU A 106 12.15 13.55 6.14
C LEU A 106 13.33 13.39 7.13
N LEU A 107 14.52 13.03 6.64
CA LEU A 107 15.71 12.92 7.51
C LEU A 107 16.08 14.27 8.14
N ALA A 108 16.01 15.37 7.39
CA ALA A 108 16.29 16.70 7.89
C ALA A 108 15.30 17.13 9.00
N GLN A 109 14.01 16.85 8.83
CA GLN A 109 12.99 17.12 9.85
C GLN A 109 13.20 16.33 11.15
N LEU A 110 13.82 15.16 11.05
CA LEU A 110 14.09 14.29 12.19
C LEU A 110 15.50 14.43 12.77
N ALA A 111 16.34 15.35 12.30
CA ALA A 111 17.78 15.36 12.61
C ALA A 111 18.08 15.24 14.12
N ASP A 112 17.37 16.01 14.94
CA ASP A 112 17.54 16.08 16.40
C ASP A 112 16.55 15.21 17.19
N VAL A 113 15.72 14.40 16.49
CA VAL A 113 14.80 13.47 17.17
C VAL A 113 15.62 12.29 17.71
N PRO A 114 15.59 12.02 19.03
CA PRO A 114 16.34 10.92 19.64
C PRO A 114 15.76 9.58 19.17
N ASP A 115 16.60 8.53 19.16
CA ASP A 115 16.30 7.26 18.48
C ASP A 115 15.00 6.61 19.00
N GLU A 116 14.70 6.75 20.28
CA GLU A 116 13.50 6.20 20.93
C GLU A 116 12.20 6.87 20.47
N ARG A 117 12.30 8.02 19.79
CA ARG A 117 11.17 8.80 19.28
C ARG A 117 11.06 8.78 17.75
N ARG A 118 11.84 7.92 17.07
CA ARG A 118 11.84 7.78 15.60
C ARG A 118 10.91 6.67 15.10
N GLY A 119 9.92 6.29 15.90
CA GLY A 119 8.94 5.27 15.54
C GLY A 119 8.19 5.64 14.26
N ALA A 120 7.99 4.64 13.41
CA ALA A 120 7.31 4.79 12.14
C ALA A 120 6.64 3.47 11.73
N ALA A 121 5.64 3.57 10.86
CA ALA A 121 5.06 2.42 10.21
C ALA A 121 4.89 2.68 8.72
N PHE A 122 5.26 1.72 7.89
CA PHE A 122 4.64 1.65 6.58
C PHE A 122 3.21 1.15 6.73
N VAL A 123 2.30 1.76 6.00
CA VAL A 123 0.86 1.50 6.06
C VAL A 123 0.33 1.27 4.67
N SER A 124 -0.56 0.28 4.52
CA SER A 124 -1.36 0.06 3.32
C SER A 124 -2.80 -0.18 3.75
N ALA A 125 -3.72 0.59 3.17
CA ALA A 125 -5.14 0.32 3.24
C ALA A 125 -5.59 -0.29 1.93
N CYS A 126 -6.23 -1.45 1.99
CA CYS A 126 -6.82 -2.12 0.83
C CYS A 126 -8.34 -2.10 0.96
N ALA A 127 -9.03 -1.68 -0.10
CA ALA A 127 -10.48 -1.67 -0.16
C ALA A 127 -10.98 -2.65 -1.23
N LEU A 128 -12.06 -3.38 -0.93
CA LEU A 128 -12.85 -4.15 -1.88
C LEU A 128 -14.26 -3.56 -1.94
N VAL A 129 -14.74 -3.22 -3.13
CA VAL A 129 -16.09 -2.72 -3.38
C VAL A 129 -16.78 -3.61 -4.41
N HIS A 130 -18.03 -3.99 -4.13
CA HIS A 130 -18.93 -4.66 -5.07
C HIS A 130 -20.39 -4.32 -4.71
N ASP A 131 -21.37 -4.82 -5.48
CA ASP A 131 -22.78 -4.40 -5.46
C ASP A 131 -23.45 -4.27 -4.08
N THR A 132 -23.01 -5.06 -3.10
CA THR A 132 -23.66 -5.18 -1.79
C THR A 132 -22.76 -4.83 -0.60
N ALA A 133 -21.47 -4.59 -0.82
CA ALA A 133 -20.56 -4.31 0.28
C ALA A 133 -19.34 -3.47 -0.15
N ALA A 134 -18.81 -2.76 0.85
CA ALA A 134 -17.52 -2.12 0.80
C ALA A 134 -16.73 -2.55 2.05
N ILE A 135 -15.59 -3.18 1.84
CA ILE A 135 -14.70 -3.65 2.88
C ILE A 135 -13.40 -2.86 2.78
N VAL A 136 -12.91 -2.35 3.90
CA VAL A 136 -11.60 -1.70 3.99
C VAL A 136 -10.81 -2.36 5.09
N VAL A 137 -9.57 -2.72 4.80
CA VAL A 137 -8.63 -3.31 5.74
C VAL A 137 -7.32 -2.54 5.73
N ARG A 138 -6.61 -2.57 6.85
CA ARG A 138 -5.35 -1.87 7.06
C ARG A 138 -4.27 -2.88 7.42
N GLY A 139 -3.12 -2.79 6.77
CA GLY A 139 -1.91 -3.51 7.08
C GLY A 139 -0.80 -2.54 7.47
N GLU A 140 -0.15 -2.83 8.59
CA GLU A 140 0.93 -1.99 9.13
C GLU A 140 2.22 -2.81 9.25
N TRP A 141 3.33 -2.21 8.89
CA TRP A 141 4.66 -2.74 9.13
C TRP A 141 5.40 -1.76 10.05
N PRO A 142 5.44 -2.05 11.37
CA PRO A 142 6.05 -1.15 12.34
C PRO A 142 7.58 -1.23 12.26
N GLY A 143 8.22 -0.12 12.62
CA GLY A 143 9.66 0.05 12.60
C GLY A 143 10.08 1.42 13.10
N SER A 144 11.23 1.88 12.63
CA SER A 144 11.77 3.19 12.94
C SER A 144 12.52 3.78 11.75
N ILE A 145 12.83 5.08 11.82
CA ILE A 145 13.61 5.76 10.78
C ILE A 145 15.10 5.79 11.16
N ALA A 146 15.96 5.32 10.27
CA ALA A 146 17.41 5.41 10.39
C ALA A 146 17.90 6.88 10.36
N ARG A 147 19.18 7.10 10.67
CA ARG A 147 19.81 8.43 10.56
C ARG A 147 20.30 8.73 9.15
N GLU A 148 20.67 7.68 8.41
CA GLU A 148 21.22 7.77 7.07
C GLU A 148 20.64 6.62 6.21
N PRO A 149 20.49 6.83 4.89
CA PRO A 149 20.02 5.79 3.99
C PRO A 149 21.04 4.65 3.89
N ARG A 150 20.55 3.40 3.88
CA ARG A 150 21.37 2.19 3.64
C ARG A 150 20.63 1.22 2.72
N GLY A 151 21.40 0.48 1.93
CA GLY A 151 20.89 -0.50 0.96
C GLY A 151 20.56 0.11 -0.41
N ASP A 152 20.72 -0.69 -1.45
CA ASP A 152 20.53 -0.29 -2.86
C ASP A 152 19.21 -0.82 -3.45
N GLY A 153 18.45 -1.59 -2.66
CA GLY A 153 17.17 -2.16 -3.06
C GLY A 153 15.98 -1.24 -2.76
N GLY A 154 14.80 -1.68 -3.18
CA GLY A 154 13.55 -1.00 -2.81
C GLY A 154 13.28 0.30 -3.57
N PHE A 155 12.44 1.15 -2.98
CA PHE A 155 12.01 2.46 -3.49
C PHE A 155 11.48 3.34 -2.35
N GLY A 156 11.23 4.63 -2.61
CA GLY A 156 10.67 5.55 -1.63
C GLY A 156 11.53 5.64 -0.36
N TYR A 157 10.91 5.36 0.78
CA TYR A 157 11.53 5.44 2.11
C TYR A 157 12.20 4.13 2.56
N ASP A 158 12.23 3.09 1.74
CA ASP A 158 12.87 1.82 2.09
C ASP A 158 14.33 1.97 2.59
N PRO A 159 15.17 2.87 2.03
CA PRO A 159 16.55 3.03 2.50
C PRO A 159 16.68 3.58 3.91
N VAL A 160 15.63 4.20 4.46
CA VAL A 160 15.66 4.80 5.80
C VAL A 160 14.71 4.11 6.77
N PHE A 161 13.83 3.22 6.32
CA PHE A 161 12.92 2.49 7.19
C PHE A 161 13.57 1.22 7.71
N VAL A 162 13.67 1.08 9.04
CA VAL A 162 14.19 -0.10 9.74
C VAL A 162 13.02 -0.86 10.36
N PRO A 163 12.65 -2.04 9.83
CA PRO A 163 11.57 -2.85 10.40
C PRO A 163 11.82 -3.23 11.87
N ALA A 164 10.75 -3.27 12.66
CA ALA A 164 10.84 -3.72 14.05
C ALA A 164 11.43 -5.14 14.13
N GLY A 165 12.42 -5.33 15.00
CA GLY A 165 13.16 -6.60 15.13
C GLY A 165 14.26 -6.82 14.09
N SER A 166 14.53 -5.84 13.23
CA SER A 166 15.64 -5.85 12.26
C SER A 166 16.68 -4.78 12.59
N SER A 167 17.95 -5.02 12.23
CA SER A 167 19.00 -4.00 12.15
C SER A 167 19.19 -3.44 10.74
N ARG A 168 18.66 -4.16 9.74
CA ARG A 168 18.70 -3.81 8.31
C ARG A 168 17.54 -2.89 7.95
N THR A 169 17.76 -1.95 7.05
CA THR A 169 16.70 -1.17 6.41
C THR A 169 15.88 -2.07 5.47
N ALA A 170 14.68 -1.64 5.08
CA ALA A 170 13.87 -2.36 4.10
C ALA A 170 14.55 -2.48 2.73
N ALA A 171 15.45 -1.54 2.37
CA ALA A 171 16.25 -1.59 1.15
C ALA A 171 17.40 -2.61 1.21
N GLU A 172 17.80 -3.05 2.40
CA GLU A 172 18.80 -4.09 2.63
C GLU A 172 18.18 -5.51 2.68
N LEU A 173 16.84 -5.61 2.66
CA LEU A 173 16.13 -6.89 2.59
C LEU A 173 16.04 -7.38 1.13
N SER A 174 16.09 -8.70 0.95
CA SER A 174 15.73 -9.30 -0.33
C SER A 174 14.25 -9.02 -0.67
N PRO A 175 13.86 -9.01 -1.95
CA PRO A 175 12.46 -8.86 -2.35
C PRO A 175 11.53 -9.87 -1.66
N GLN A 176 12.00 -11.11 -1.46
CA GLN A 176 11.23 -12.17 -0.81
C GLN A 176 11.02 -11.91 0.68
N GLU A 177 12.06 -11.48 1.41
CA GLU A 177 11.93 -11.09 2.83
C GLU A 177 10.97 -9.90 2.99
N LYS A 178 11.10 -8.89 2.10
CA LYS A 178 10.23 -7.71 2.13
C LYS A 178 8.78 -8.07 1.86
N ASP A 179 8.51 -8.84 0.81
CA ASP A 179 7.14 -9.23 0.44
C ASP A 179 6.44 -10.00 1.56
N ALA A 180 7.16 -10.88 2.26
CA ALA A 180 6.62 -11.67 3.36
C ALA A 180 6.25 -10.84 4.61
N ALA A 181 6.94 -9.72 4.86
CA ALA A 181 6.77 -8.94 6.08
C ALA A 181 5.99 -7.62 5.89
N SER A 182 5.89 -7.12 4.66
CA SER A 182 5.43 -5.77 4.36
C SER A 182 3.96 -5.49 4.74
N HIS A 183 3.68 -4.22 4.96
CA HIS A 183 2.35 -3.64 5.17
C HIS A 183 1.33 -4.08 4.10
N ARG A 184 1.72 -4.09 2.83
CA ARG A 184 0.87 -4.58 1.72
C ARG A 184 0.54 -6.06 1.84
N GLY A 185 1.54 -6.91 2.12
CA GLY A 185 1.30 -8.34 2.35
C GLY A 185 0.31 -8.58 3.49
N ARG A 186 0.43 -7.81 4.59
CA ARG A 186 -0.49 -7.86 5.73
C ARG A 186 -1.91 -7.37 5.37
N ALA A 187 -2.03 -6.26 4.64
CA ALA A 187 -3.31 -5.73 4.20
C ALA A 187 -4.04 -6.70 3.26
N LEU A 188 -3.32 -7.28 2.29
CA LEU A 188 -3.87 -8.27 1.37
C LEU A 188 -4.30 -9.56 2.08
N ALA A 189 -3.52 -10.04 3.04
CA ALA A 189 -3.92 -11.17 3.89
C ALA A 189 -5.19 -10.87 4.69
N ALA A 190 -5.34 -9.63 5.20
CA ALA A 190 -6.55 -9.21 5.90
C ALA A 190 -7.77 -9.08 4.97
N LEU A 191 -7.57 -8.81 3.68
CA LEU A 191 -8.66 -8.72 2.69
C LEU A 191 -9.13 -10.10 2.20
N LEU A 192 -8.32 -11.14 2.40
CA LEU A 192 -8.56 -12.48 1.87
C LEU A 192 -9.94 -13.07 2.23
N PRO A 193 -10.47 -12.94 3.46
CA PRO A 193 -11.81 -13.47 3.78
C PRO A 193 -12.92 -12.87 2.89
N ALA A 194 -12.85 -11.57 2.60
CA ALA A 194 -13.83 -10.90 1.74
C ALA A 194 -13.72 -11.37 0.28
N LEU A 195 -12.48 -11.63 -0.19
CA LEU A 195 -12.24 -12.18 -1.52
C LEU A 195 -12.71 -13.63 -1.65
N GLN A 196 -12.58 -14.43 -0.59
CA GLN A 196 -13.11 -15.79 -0.53
C GLN A 196 -14.64 -15.80 -0.62
N GLU A 197 -15.30 -14.90 0.11
CA GLU A 197 -16.75 -14.75 0.05
C GLU A 197 -17.21 -14.32 -1.36
N LEU A 198 -16.51 -13.37 -1.98
CA LEU A 198 -16.79 -12.95 -3.35
C LEU A 198 -16.63 -14.10 -4.35
N ALA A 199 -15.60 -14.93 -4.20
CA ALA A 199 -15.37 -16.09 -5.06
C ALA A 199 -16.46 -17.16 -4.90
N ALA A 200 -16.98 -17.34 -3.70
CA ALA A 200 -18.03 -18.32 -3.40
C ALA A 200 -19.43 -17.92 -3.93
N ARG A 201 -19.63 -16.64 -4.27
CA ARG A 201 -20.88 -16.12 -4.87
C ARG A 201 -20.94 -16.30 -6.40
N ALA A 202 -19.85 -16.78 -7.02
CA ALA A 202 -19.63 -16.87 -8.46
C ALA A 202 -20.22 -18.13 -9.12
#